data_AF-A0A5B3GCY8-F1
#
_entry.id   AF-A0A5B3GCY8-F1
#
_cell.length_a   1.000
_cell.length_b   1.000
_cell.length_c   1.000
_cell.angle_alpha   90.00
_cell.angle_beta   90.00
_cell.angle_gamma   90.00
#
_symmetry.space_group_name_H-M   'P 1'
#
loop_
_entity.id
_entity.type
_entity.pdbx_description
1 polymer ?
#
loop_
_entity_poly.entity_id
_entity_poly.type
_entity_poly.pdbx_seq_one_letter_code
_entity_poly.pdbx_strand_id
1 'polypeptide(L)'
;MKKLFKIAGIALLSLIGLLLAIFLLARFVFREQAIDYLTGFEKQQRVELLRAAGPYAADTVQYRFTYKQDTARAREIREYFRLDTLVNPAATTWDNARALAQFVARNIPHANQKVHPETRNAIGLWEYTRTVEPAFNCRLHSILLHELLLSQGIVNRFVTCLPADSLDRDCHVVNLVWLPECEKWAMIDSDMQSYVASPEGEALSLEEMRQRTVAGEPMAVHRLLGTRDPENYLSYWAKNLYWFTCWEQTGYDKEVGYEGRAIALLPPGFEGFSLDESTVRTSDADRFWAAPQPAE
;
A
#
# COMPACT_ATOMS: atom_id res chain seq x y z
N MET A 1 38.46 -32.25 -36.10
CA MET A 1 37.43 -32.47 -35.06
C MET A 1 37.98 -32.42 -33.63
N LYS A 2 38.87 -33.35 -33.17
CA LYS A 2 39.37 -33.38 -31.77
C LYS A 2 40.00 -32.08 -31.24
N LYS A 3 40.79 -31.34 -32.04
CA LYS A 3 41.39 -30.05 -31.62
C LYS A 3 40.33 -28.95 -31.41
N LEU A 4 39.29 -28.93 -32.24
CA LEU A 4 38.20 -27.96 -32.16
C LEU A 4 37.38 -28.16 -30.88
N PHE A 5 37.06 -29.42 -30.53
CA PHE A 5 36.38 -29.76 -29.28
C PHE A 5 37.20 -29.38 -28.03
N LYS A 6 38.53 -29.53 -28.09
CA LYS A 6 39.42 -29.14 -26.99
C LYS A 6 39.44 -27.62 -26.79
N ILE A 7 39.50 -26.84 -27.87
CA ILE A 7 39.48 -25.37 -27.82
C ILE A 7 38.12 -24.88 -27.31
N ALA A 8 37.03 -25.43 -27.83
CA ALA A 8 35.69 -25.11 -27.37
C ALA A 8 35.49 -25.43 -25.87
N GLY A 9 36.00 -26.58 -25.40
CA GLY A 9 35.94 -26.96 -24.00
C GLY A 9 36.73 -26.02 -23.08
N ILE A 10 37.93 -25.60 -23.49
CA ILE A 10 38.73 -24.62 -22.73
C ILE A 10 38.02 -23.26 -22.70
N ALA A 11 37.52 -22.78 -23.83
CA ALA A 11 36.78 -21.51 -23.90
C ALA A 11 35.53 -21.52 -22.99
N LEU A 12 34.78 -22.62 -22.98
CA LEU A 12 33.63 -22.78 -22.10
C LEU A 12 34.02 -22.78 -20.62
N LEU A 13 35.07 -23.52 -20.24
CA LEU A 13 35.56 -23.54 -18.86
C LEU A 13 36.09 -22.17 -18.41
N SER A 14 36.80 -21.46 -19.28
CA SER A 14 37.26 -20.09 -19.02
C SER A 14 36.09 -19.12 -18.83
N LEU A 15 35.04 -19.24 -19.65
CA LEU A 15 33.83 -18.42 -19.49
C LEU A 15 33.12 -18.72 -18.17
N ILE A 16 32.97 -20.00 -17.80
CA ILE A 16 32.39 -20.40 -16.50
C ILE A 16 33.21 -19.84 -15.34
N GLY A 17 34.55 -19.96 -15.42
CA GLY A 17 35.45 -19.42 -14.40
C GLY A 17 35.34 -17.90 -14.27
N LEU A 18 35.23 -17.18 -15.38
CA LEU A 18 35.03 -15.73 -15.39
C LEU A 18 33.66 -15.35 -14.78
N LEU A 19 32.58 -16.04 -15.16
CA LEU A 19 31.25 -15.80 -14.61
C LEU A 19 31.20 -16.07 -13.10
N LEU A 20 31.85 -17.13 -12.64
CA LEU A 20 31.96 -17.45 -11.22
C LEU A 20 32.75 -16.35 -10.47
N ALA A 21 33.87 -15.88 -11.03
CA ALA A 21 34.63 -14.79 -10.44
C ALA A 21 33.81 -13.50 -10.35
N ILE A 22 33.08 -13.14 -11.41
CA ILE A 22 32.17 -11.98 -11.42
C ILE A 22 31.08 -12.15 -10.36
N PHE A 23 30.45 -13.33 -10.27
CA PHE A 23 29.42 -13.60 -9.27
C PHE A 23 29.97 -13.47 -7.84
N LEU A 24 31.15 -14.02 -7.56
CA LEU A 24 31.78 -13.92 -6.24
C LEU A 24 32.15 -12.47 -5.91
N LEU A 25 32.67 -11.71 -6.87
CA LEU A 25 32.94 -10.27 -6.70
C LEU A 25 31.65 -9.50 -6.44
N ALA A 26 30.60 -9.71 -7.22
CA ALA A 26 29.30 -9.07 -7.00
C ALA A 26 28.70 -9.44 -5.64
N ARG A 27 28.83 -10.70 -5.21
CA ARG A 27 28.24 -11.18 -3.95
C ARG A 27 28.99 -10.70 -2.71
N PHE A 28 30.31 -10.66 -2.76
CA PHE A 28 31.16 -10.47 -1.56
C PHE A 28 31.93 -9.16 -1.54
N VAL A 29 32.22 -8.55 -2.70
CA VAL A 29 33.00 -7.31 -2.80
C VAL A 29 32.12 -6.11 -3.16
N PHE A 30 31.21 -6.29 -4.12
CA PHE A 30 30.34 -5.22 -4.65
C PHE A 30 28.86 -5.45 -4.33
N ARG A 31 28.56 -6.08 -3.19
CA ARG A 31 27.20 -6.50 -2.83
C ARG A 31 26.22 -5.33 -2.84
N GLU A 32 26.57 -4.24 -2.17
CA GLU A 32 25.70 -3.06 -2.05
C GLU A 32 25.51 -2.40 -3.42
N GLN A 33 26.59 -2.20 -4.20
CA GLN A 33 26.50 -1.62 -5.54
C GLN A 33 25.65 -2.50 -6.48
N ALA A 34 25.74 -3.83 -6.36
CA ALA A 34 24.92 -4.75 -7.14
C ALA A 34 23.44 -4.67 -6.74
N ILE A 35 23.13 -4.59 -5.44
CA ILE A 35 21.77 -4.41 -4.92
C ILE A 35 21.19 -3.08 -5.39
N ASP A 36 21.94 -1.99 -5.27
CA ASP A 36 21.54 -0.65 -5.69
C ASP A 36 21.25 -0.61 -7.20
N TYR A 37 22.15 -1.19 -8.00
CA TYR A 37 21.97 -1.27 -9.45
C TYR A 37 20.72 -2.05 -9.85
N LEU A 38 20.54 -3.25 -9.28
CA LEU A 38 19.38 -4.10 -9.58
C LEU A 38 18.07 -3.43 -9.13
N THR A 39 18.05 -2.84 -7.94
CA THR A 39 16.88 -2.11 -7.44
C THR A 39 16.57 -0.90 -8.33
N GLY A 40 17.59 -0.14 -8.72
CA GLY A 40 17.42 1.01 -9.62
C GLY A 40 16.86 0.59 -10.98
N PHE A 41 17.36 -0.51 -11.52
CA PHE A 41 16.86 -1.09 -12.78
C PHE A 41 15.41 -1.57 -12.65
N GLU A 42 15.07 -2.32 -11.60
CA GLU A 42 13.69 -2.75 -11.34
C GLU A 42 12.73 -1.55 -11.17
N LYS A 43 13.16 -0.53 -10.42
CA LYS A 43 12.39 0.70 -10.25
C LYS A 43 12.12 1.36 -11.61
N GLN A 44 13.14 1.47 -12.45
CA GLN A 44 13.00 2.06 -13.78
C GLN A 44 12.00 1.28 -14.63
N GLN A 45 12.08 -0.06 -14.67
CA GLN A 45 11.12 -0.88 -15.42
C GLN A 45 9.69 -0.69 -14.91
N ARG A 46 9.48 -0.64 -13.58
CA ARG A 46 8.17 -0.38 -12.98
C ARG A 46 7.65 1.01 -13.35
N VAL A 47 8.49 2.04 -13.30
CA VAL A 47 8.13 3.41 -13.72
C VAL A 47 7.77 3.46 -15.21
N GLU A 48 8.50 2.74 -16.06
CA GLU A 48 8.20 2.63 -17.49
C GLU A 48 6.84 1.98 -17.74
N LEU A 49 6.48 0.94 -16.97
CA LEU A 49 5.12 0.36 -17.01
C LEU A 49 4.05 1.39 -16.62
N LEU A 50 4.26 2.17 -15.54
CA LEU A 50 3.33 3.21 -15.13
C LEU A 50 3.14 4.28 -16.22
N ARG A 51 4.23 4.67 -16.90
CA ARG A 51 4.22 5.61 -18.03
C ARG A 51 3.50 5.04 -19.25
N ALA A 52 3.77 3.78 -19.58
CA ALA A 52 3.17 3.09 -20.72
C ALA A 52 1.65 2.90 -20.57
N ALA A 53 1.17 2.72 -19.33
CA ALA A 53 -0.25 2.65 -19.02
C ALA A 53 -1.02 3.95 -19.33
N GLY A 54 -0.30 5.07 -19.47
CA GLY A 54 -0.90 6.37 -19.71
C GLY A 54 -1.61 6.97 -18.49
N PRO A 55 -2.15 8.19 -18.64
CA PRO A 55 -2.99 8.81 -17.62
C PRO A 55 -4.34 8.09 -17.52
N TYR A 56 -4.92 8.15 -16.33
CA TYR A 56 -6.34 7.85 -16.14
C TYR A 56 -7.21 8.79 -16.99
N ALA A 57 -8.42 8.36 -17.32
CA ALA A 57 -9.29 9.06 -18.26
C ALA A 57 -10.73 9.06 -17.76
N ALA A 58 -11.40 10.21 -17.90
CA ALA A 58 -12.81 10.34 -17.54
C ALA A 58 -13.68 9.30 -18.28
N ASP A 59 -14.69 8.78 -17.58
CA ASP A 59 -15.64 7.83 -18.12
C ASP A 59 -17.08 8.16 -17.67
N THR A 60 -18.04 7.33 -18.07
CA THR A 60 -19.47 7.53 -17.76
C THR A 60 -19.97 6.63 -16.62
N VAL A 61 -19.09 5.86 -15.99
CA VAL A 61 -19.46 4.84 -15.00
C VAL A 61 -19.90 5.52 -13.71
N GLN A 62 -21.09 5.15 -13.22
CA GLN A 62 -21.70 5.79 -12.05
C GLN A 62 -21.51 4.93 -10.78
N TYR A 63 -20.93 5.54 -9.76
CA TYR A 63 -20.80 5.01 -8.40
C TYR A 63 -20.61 6.18 -7.43
N ARG A 64 -20.86 5.93 -6.14
CA ARG A 64 -20.72 6.96 -5.11
C ARG A 64 -20.14 6.35 -3.85
N PHE A 65 -19.00 6.88 -3.39
CA PHE A 65 -18.44 6.45 -2.13
C PHE A 65 -19.33 6.86 -0.96
N THR A 66 -19.61 5.89 -0.08
CA THR A 66 -20.44 6.09 1.10
C THR A 66 -19.67 5.64 2.35
N TYR A 67 -19.67 6.49 3.38
CA TYR A 67 -18.96 6.26 4.64
C TYR A 67 -19.96 6.06 5.76
N LYS A 68 -20.25 4.81 6.10
CA LYS A 68 -21.21 4.48 7.14
C LYS A 68 -20.64 4.81 8.51
N GLN A 69 -21.37 5.66 9.23
CA GLN A 69 -21.09 5.98 10.62
C GLN A 69 -21.91 5.08 11.54
N ASP A 70 -21.31 4.67 12.65
CA ASP A 70 -21.98 3.95 13.72
C ASP A 70 -21.44 4.49 15.06
N THR A 71 -22.26 5.27 15.75
CA THR A 71 -21.85 5.92 17.01
C THR A 71 -21.63 4.90 18.13
N ALA A 72 -22.35 3.79 18.13
CA ALA A 72 -22.21 2.75 19.15
C ALA A 72 -20.89 1.99 18.96
N ARG A 73 -20.61 1.52 17.73
CA ARG A 73 -19.32 0.88 17.41
C ARG A 73 -18.14 1.82 17.60
N ALA A 74 -18.29 3.08 17.21
CA ALA A 74 -17.27 4.09 17.47
C ALA A 74 -16.96 4.23 18.97
N ARG A 75 -18.00 4.28 19.83
CA ARG A 75 -17.83 4.38 21.29
C ARG A 75 -17.13 3.13 21.84
N GLU A 76 -17.58 1.95 21.45
CA GLU A 76 -17.01 0.68 21.89
C GLU A 76 -15.50 0.60 21.58
N ILE A 77 -15.11 0.91 20.34
CA ILE A 77 -13.70 0.91 19.92
C ILE A 77 -12.90 1.95 20.70
N ARG A 78 -13.42 3.17 20.87
CA ARG A 78 -12.74 4.22 21.66
C ARG A 78 -12.45 3.78 23.09
N GLU A 79 -13.43 3.17 23.74
CA GLU A 79 -13.33 2.70 25.13
C GLU A 79 -12.38 1.50 25.24
N TYR A 80 -12.52 0.52 24.34
CA TYR A 80 -11.69 -0.69 24.33
C TYR A 80 -10.20 -0.36 24.15
N PHE A 81 -9.86 0.49 23.17
CA PHE A 81 -8.47 0.85 22.86
C PHE A 81 -7.95 2.04 23.67
N ARG A 82 -8.78 2.65 24.53
CA ARG A 82 -8.41 3.85 25.30
C ARG A 82 -7.84 4.95 24.40
N LEU A 83 -8.53 5.23 23.30
CA LEU A 83 -8.04 6.16 22.28
C LEU A 83 -7.89 7.59 22.82
N ASP A 84 -8.57 7.93 23.92
CA ASP A 84 -8.36 9.16 24.70
C ASP A 84 -6.89 9.37 25.13
N THR A 85 -6.12 8.29 25.23
CA THR A 85 -4.70 8.33 25.59
C THR A 85 -3.76 8.44 24.39
N LEU A 86 -4.28 8.27 23.17
CA LEU A 86 -3.49 8.23 21.94
C LEU A 86 -3.69 9.46 21.07
N VAL A 87 -4.91 10.02 21.05
CA VAL A 87 -5.27 11.17 20.23
C VAL A 87 -5.43 12.44 21.06
N ASN A 88 -5.24 13.58 20.43
CA ASN A 88 -5.48 14.89 21.02
C ASN A 88 -6.59 15.61 20.23
N PRO A 89 -7.74 15.90 20.85
CA PRO A 89 -8.83 16.62 20.18
C PRO A 89 -8.45 18.00 19.61
N ALA A 90 -7.38 18.62 20.13
CA ALA A 90 -6.86 19.91 19.64
C ALA A 90 -5.79 19.78 18.54
N ALA A 91 -5.33 18.55 18.23
CA ALA A 91 -4.37 18.31 17.16
C ALA A 91 -5.07 18.20 15.80
N THR A 92 -4.28 18.30 14.73
CA THR A 92 -4.79 18.16 13.36
C THR A 92 -5.29 16.74 13.10
N THR A 93 -6.16 16.58 12.09
CA THR A 93 -6.62 15.26 11.62
C THR A 93 -5.42 14.38 11.25
N TRP A 94 -4.40 14.95 10.60
CA TRP A 94 -3.20 14.22 10.22
C TRP A 94 -2.38 13.73 11.41
N ASP A 95 -2.19 14.57 12.44
CA ASP A 95 -1.44 14.19 13.64
C ASP A 95 -2.15 13.07 14.41
N ASN A 96 -3.47 13.14 14.54
CA ASN A 96 -4.26 12.08 15.16
C ASN A 96 -4.23 10.78 14.33
N ALA A 97 -4.30 10.87 13.00
CA ALA A 97 -4.16 9.72 12.11
C ALA A 97 -2.78 9.06 12.25
N ARG A 98 -1.71 9.86 12.32
CA ARG A 98 -0.34 9.38 12.57
C ARG A 98 -0.18 8.72 13.92
N ALA A 99 -0.77 9.28 14.98
CA ALA A 99 -0.71 8.69 16.32
C ALA A 99 -1.37 7.30 16.35
N LEU A 100 -2.54 7.15 15.71
CA LEU A 100 -3.21 5.85 15.59
C LEU A 100 -2.42 4.85 14.73
N ALA A 101 -1.88 5.29 13.59
CA ALA A 101 -1.04 4.43 12.75
C ALA A 101 0.23 3.99 13.46
N GLN A 102 0.87 4.88 14.24
CA GLN A 102 2.01 4.56 15.10
C GLN A 102 1.65 3.54 16.18
N PHE A 103 0.46 3.67 16.79
CA PHE A 103 -0.04 2.69 17.75
C PHE A 103 -0.17 1.30 17.11
N VAL A 104 -0.80 1.20 15.94
CA VAL A 104 -0.92 -0.08 15.21
C VAL A 104 0.47 -0.63 14.85
N ALA A 105 1.30 0.17 14.18
CA ALA A 105 2.66 -0.20 13.75
C ALA A 105 3.55 -0.67 14.91
N ARG A 106 3.38 -0.11 16.11
CA ARG A 106 4.20 -0.43 17.29
C ARG A 106 3.78 -1.75 17.92
N ASN A 107 2.50 -2.05 17.91
CA ASN A 107 1.93 -3.19 18.62
C ASN A 107 1.78 -4.43 17.74
N ILE A 108 1.83 -4.27 16.42
CA ILE A 108 1.56 -5.34 15.47
C ILE A 108 2.73 -5.46 14.48
N PRO A 109 3.52 -6.53 14.54
CA PRO A 109 4.52 -6.85 13.51
C PRO A 109 3.88 -7.37 12.22
N HIS A 110 4.60 -7.19 11.11
CA HIS A 110 4.21 -7.75 9.81
C HIS A 110 4.49 -9.26 9.72
N ALA A 111 3.51 -10.04 9.27
CA ALA A 111 3.67 -11.40 8.75
C ALA A 111 2.44 -11.84 7.93
N ASN A 112 2.61 -12.82 7.04
CA ASN A 112 1.47 -13.48 6.40
C ASN A 112 0.84 -14.53 7.33
N GLN A 113 -0.49 -14.50 7.45
CA GLN A 113 -1.24 -15.36 8.38
C GLN A 113 -1.19 -16.82 7.93
N LYS A 114 -0.98 -17.75 8.87
CA LYS A 114 -1.17 -19.19 8.62
C LYS A 114 -2.60 -19.60 8.96
N VAL A 115 -3.17 -19.01 10.00
CA VAL A 115 -4.55 -19.17 10.44
C VAL A 115 -5.28 -17.86 10.22
N HIS A 116 -6.28 -17.83 9.35
CA HIS A 116 -7.01 -16.60 9.08
C HIS A 116 -7.95 -16.22 10.24
N PRO A 117 -8.05 -14.93 10.61
CA PRO A 117 -9.01 -14.48 11.61
C PRO A 117 -10.44 -14.69 11.13
N GLU A 118 -11.29 -15.19 12.02
CA GLU A 118 -12.73 -15.35 11.79
C GLU A 118 -13.44 -13.99 11.68
N THR A 119 -13.01 -13.02 12.52
CA THR A 119 -13.58 -11.68 12.58
C THR A 119 -12.54 -10.64 12.16
N ARG A 120 -12.86 -9.87 11.13
CA ARG A 120 -11.99 -8.83 10.55
C ARG A 120 -12.53 -7.42 10.84
N ASN A 121 -12.51 -7.06 12.12
CA ASN A 121 -12.80 -5.72 12.66
C ASN A 121 -11.75 -5.35 13.72
N ALA A 122 -11.72 -4.13 14.24
CA ALA A 122 -10.63 -3.67 15.12
C ALA A 122 -10.46 -4.54 16.37
N ILE A 123 -11.53 -4.77 17.13
CA ILE A 123 -11.47 -5.53 18.38
C ILE A 123 -11.14 -7.00 18.11
N GLY A 124 -11.82 -7.63 17.14
CA GLY A 124 -11.60 -9.03 16.80
C GLY A 124 -10.19 -9.30 16.28
N LEU A 125 -9.65 -8.40 15.46
CA LEU A 125 -8.26 -8.47 15.01
C LEU A 125 -7.29 -8.28 16.17
N TRP A 126 -7.53 -7.31 17.05
CA TRP A 126 -6.70 -7.13 18.22
C TRP A 126 -6.69 -8.40 19.08
N GLU A 127 -7.83 -8.97 19.45
CA GLU A 127 -7.91 -10.21 20.21
C GLU A 127 -7.24 -11.39 19.52
N TYR A 128 -7.42 -11.52 18.19
CA TYR A 128 -6.73 -12.52 17.39
C TYR A 128 -5.21 -12.45 17.58
N THR A 129 -4.62 -11.25 17.61
CA THR A 129 -3.17 -11.13 17.78
C THR A 129 -2.65 -11.47 19.18
N ARG A 130 -3.53 -11.57 20.16
CA ARG A 130 -3.17 -11.96 21.53
C ARG A 130 -3.38 -13.44 21.78
N THR A 131 -4.22 -14.09 20.97
CA THR A 131 -4.68 -15.46 21.21
C THR A 131 -4.31 -16.46 20.10
N VAL A 132 -4.08 -16.01 18.87
CA VAL A 132 -3.84 -16.88 17.69
C VAL A 132 -2.47 -16.64 17.07
N GLU A 133 -2.25 -15.50 16.40
CA GLU A 133 -0.96 -15.16 15.77
C GLU A 133 -0.62 -13.68 16.01
N PRO A 134 0.59 -13.35 16.49
CA PRO A 134 0.90 -12.00 16.95
C PRO A 134 1.10 -10.96 15.84
N ALA A 135 0.90 -11.32 14.57
CA ALA A 135 1.35 -10.54 13.42
C ALA A 135 0.28 -10.46 12.33
N PHE A 136 0.31 -9.38 11.55
CA PHE A 136 -0.64 -9.07 10.48
C PHE A 136 0.03 -8.93 9.11
N ASN A 137 -0.71 -9.24 8.05
CA ASN A 137 -0.35 -8.74 6.73
C ASN A 137 -0.90 -7.31 6.54
N CYS A 138 -0.55 -6.69 5.41
CA CYS A 138 -0.92 -5.31 5.10
C CYS A 138 -2.44 -5.04 5.14
N ARG A 139 -3.26 -6.03 4.74
CA ARG A 139 -4.73 -5.91 4.79
C ARG A 139 -5.25 -5.87 6.21
N LEU A 140 -4.80 -6.78 7.09
CA LEU A 140 -5.25 -6.80 8.48
C LEU A 140 -4.77 -5.56 9.25
N HIS A 141 -3.55 -5.07 8.97
CA HIS A 141 -3.09 -3.77 9.44
C HIS A 141 -4.05 -2.65 9.05
N SER A 142 -4.42 -2.60 7.78
CA SER A 142 -5.28 -1.54 7.24
C SER A 142 -6.71 -1.58 7.78
N ILE A 143 -7.26 -2.78 8.03
CA ILE A 143 -8.59 -2.95 8.63
C ILE A 143 -8.60 -2.47 10.07
N LEU A 144 -7.61 -2.87 10.87
CA LEU A 144 -7.49 -2.40 12.26
C LEU A 144 -7.37 -0.87 12.28
N LEU A 145 -6.43 -0.30 11.51
CA LEU A 145 -6.24 1.15 11.46
C LEU A 145 -7.49 1.89 10.95
N HIS A 146 -8.18 1.34 9.93
CA HIS A 146 -9.39 1.92 9.37
C HIS A 146 -10.47 2.18 10.43
N GLU A 147 -10.75 1.19 11.26
CA GLU A 147 -11.78 1.29 12.29
C GLU A 147 -11.36 2.16 13.47
N LEU A 148 -10.08 2.18 13.84
CA LEU A 148 -9.56 3.15 14.83
C LEU A 148 -9.75 4.58 14.33
N LEU A 149 -9.41 4.86 13.06
CA LEU A 149 -9.61 6.18 12.44
C LEU A 149 -11.10 6.56 12.41
N LEU A 150 -11.97 5.66 11.93
CA LEU A 150 -13.42 5.92 11.91
C LEU A 150 -13.96 6.21 13.33
N SER A 151 -13.49 5.48 14.34
CA SER A 151 -13.91 5.71 15.74
C SER A 151 -13.56 7.11 16.27
N GLN A 152 -12.60 7.80 15.66
CA GLN A 152 -12.22 9.19 15.94
C GLN A 152 -12.90 10.19 14.99
N GLY A 153 -13.88 9.75 14.19
CA GLY A 153 -14.53 10.61 13.19
C GLY A 153 -13.64 10.94 11.99
N ILE A 154 -12.51 10.23 11.83
CA ILE A 154 -11.58 10.46 10.72
C ILE A 154 -12.03 9.64 9.51
N VAL A 155 -12.51 10.35 8.49
CA VAL A 155 -12.92 9.75 7.21
C VAL A 155 -11.71 9.14 6.52
N ASN A 156 -11.80 7.84 6.21
CA ASN A 156 -10.72 7.12 5.56
C ASN A 156 -11.24 5.93 4.73
N ARG A 157 -10.38 5.41 3.85
CA ARG A 157 -10.58 4.16 3.11
C ARG A 157 -9.32 3.31 3.27
N PHE A 158 -9.46 1.99 3.34
CA PHE A 158 -8.33 1.12 3.02
C PHE A 158 -8.39 0.75 1.53
N VAL A 159 -7.26 0.90 0.85
CA VAL A 159 -7.13 0.77 -0.61
C VAL A 159 -6.13 -0.32 -0.93
N THR A 160 -6.53 -1.26 -1.77
CA THR A 160 -5.63 -2.26 -2.35
C THR A 160 -4.90 -1.63 -3.53
N CYS A 161 -3.58 -1.66 -3.49
CA CYS A 161 -2.66 -1.10 -4.45
C CYS A 161 -2.00 -2.28 -5.19
N LEU A 162 -2.12 -2.32 -6.51
CA LEU A 162 -1.87 -3.53 -7.29
C LEU A 162 -0.82 -3.32 -8.40
N PRO A 163 -0.05 -4.38 -8.73
CA PRO A 163 0.94 -4.36 -9.80
C PRO A 163 0.32 -4.52 -11.20
N ALA A 164 1.10 -4.16 -12.23
CA ALA A 164 0.74 -4.38 -13.63
C ALA A 164 0.75 -5.86 -14.02
N ASP A 165 1.69 -6.62 -13.46
CA ASP A 165 1.93 -8.02 -13.81
C ASP A 165 0.95 -8.95 -13.09
N SER A 166 0.10 -9.65 -13.86
CA SER A 166 -0.83 -10.65 -13.36
C SER A 166 -0.18 -11.87 -12.68
N LEU A 167 1.11 -12.11 -12.93
CA LEU A 167 1.88 -13.16 -12.26
C LEU A 167 2.44 -12.70 -10.91
N ASP A 168 2.50 -11.39 -10.66
CA ASP A 168 2.82 -10.83 -9.36
C ASP A 168 1.57 -10.86 -8.47
N ARG A 169 1.58 -11.80 -7.53
CA ARG A 169 0.49 -11.99 -6.56
C ARG A 169 0.61 -11.09 -5.34
N ASP A 170 1.71 -10.35 -5.22
CA ASP A 170 1.94 -9.43 -4.11
C ASP A 170 1.28 -8.08 -4.41
N CYS A 171 0.40 -7.67 -3.50
CA CYS A 171 -0.26 -6.37 -3.50
C CYS A 171 -0.04 -5.73 -2.14
N HIS A 172 -0.31 -4.43 -2.04
CA HIS A 172 -0.21 -3.72 -0.78
C HIS A 172 -1.52 -3.05 -0.41
N VAL A 173 -1.91 -3.11 0.87
CA VAL A 173 -3.12 -2.43 1.36
C VAL A 173 -2.69 -1.36 2.36
N VAL A 174 -3.20 -0.14 2.16
CA VAL A 174 -2.91 1.03 3.01
C VAL A 174 -4.17 1.83 3.28
N ASN A 175 -4.10 2.77 4.23
CA ASN A 175 -5.19 3.70 4.49
C ASN A 175 -4.96 5.03 3.75
N LEU A 176 -6.00 5.52 3.10
CA LEU A 176 -6.13 6.92 2.66
C LEU A 176 -7.01 7.67 3.64
N VAL A 177 -6.47 8.73 4.23
CA VAL A 177 -7.12 9.58 5.22
C VAL A 177 -7.50 10.90 4.57
N TRP A 178 -8.75 11.34 4.77
CA TRP A 178 -9.18 12.67 4.34
C TRP A 178 -8.73 13.70 5.36
N LEU A 179 -8.04 14.73 4.89
CA LEU A 179 -7.58 15.88 5.68
C LEU A 179 -8.50 17.07 5.38
N PRO A 180 -9.55 17.30 6.19
CA PRO A 180 -10.50 18.39 5.93
C PRO A 180 -9.84 19.76 6.00
N GLU A 181 -8.77 19.92 6.79
CA GLU A 181 -8.06 21.20 6.93
C GLU A 181 -7.38 21.65 5.62
N CYS A 182 -7.07 20.71 4.73
CA CYS A 182 -6.38 20.96 3.47
C CYS A 182 -7.17 20.44 2.25
N GLU A 183 -8.41 19.98 2.45
CA GLU A 183 -9.29 19.37 1.44
C GLU A 183 -8.58 18.34 0.54
N LYS A 184 -7.77 17.45 1.14
CA LYS A 184 -7.02 16.43 0.39
C LYS A 184 -6.97 15.07 1.06
N TRP A 185 -6.65 14.05 0.27
CA TRP A 185 -6.30 12.72 0.77
C TRP A 185 -4.81 12.64 1.13
N ALA A 186 -4.47 11.82 2.11
CA ALA A 186 -3.10 11.45 2.47
C ALA A 186 -2.99 9.94 2.72
N MET A 187 -1.92 9.32 2.22
CA MET A 187 -1.63 7.90 2.43
C MET A 187 -0.87 7.70 3.73
N ILE A 188 -1.28 6.70 4.51
CA ILE A 188 -0.56 6.24 5.68
C ILE A 188 -0.52 4.71 5.73
N ASP A 189 0.67 4.18 6.04
CA ASP A 189 0.97 2.76 5.99
C ASP A 189 1.49 2.29 7.36
N SER A 190 0.61 1.65 8.13
CA SER A 190 0.98 1.09 9.44
C SER A 190 1.76 -0.23 9.35
N ASP A 191 1.69 -0.92 8.21
CA ASP A 191 2.32 -2.22 7.99
C ASP A 191 3.81 -2.05 7.72
N MET A 192 4.16 -1.21 6.73
CA MET A 192 5.54 -0.80 6.48
C MET A 192 5.97 0.39 7.33
N GLN A 193 5.11 0.83 8.26
CA GLN A 193 5.38 1.84 9.28
C GLN A 193 5.89 3.17 8.69
N SER A 194 5.29 3.63 7.58
CA SER A 194 5.76 4.80 6.83
C SER A 194 4.62 5.61 6.23
N TYR A 195 4.93 6.81 5.77
CA TYR A 195 4.14 7.58 4.81
C TYR A 195 5.10 8.29 3.86
N VAL A 196 4.57 8.81 2.75
CA VAL A 196 5.36 9.58 1.78
C VAL A 196 4.92 11.03 1.83
N ALA A 197 5.88 11.95 1.75
CA ALA A 197 5.63 13.38 1.70
C ALA A 197 6.30 14.04 0.48
N SER A 198 5.81 15.23 0.14
CA SER A 198 6.51 16.14 -0.75
C SER A 198 7.81 16.65 -0.10
N PRO A 199 8.75 17.25 -0.86
CA PRO A 199 9.92 17.93 -0.30
C PRO A 199 9.57 19.02 0.74
N GLU A 200 8.40 19.61 0.63
CA GLU A 200 7.86 20.63 1.55
C GLU A 200 7.30 20.03 2.85
N GLY A 201 7.24 18.70 2.95
CA GLY A 201 6.78 17.98 4.13
C GLY A 201 5.28 17.66 4.16
N GLU A 202 4.57 17.91 3.06
CA GLU A 202 3.14 17.58 2.95
C GLU A 202 2.93 16.10 2.66
N ALA A 203 2.11 15.42 3.46
CA ALA A 203 1.78 14.02 3.22
C ALA A 203 1.06 13.84 1.88
N LEU A 204 1.52 12.85 1.10
CA LEU A 204 1.01 12.59 -0.24
C LEU A 204 -0.10 11.55 -0.25
N SER A 205 -1.09 11.72 -1.13
CA SER A 205 -2.05 10.69 -1.50
C SER A 205 -1.42 9.64 -2.43
N LEU A 206 -2.12 8.52 -2.66
CA LEU A 206 -1.71 7.52 -3.66
C LEU A 206 -1.68 8.10 -5.08
N GLU A 207 -2.60 9.01 -5.38
CA GLU A 207 -2.64 9.71 -6.68
C GLU A 207 -1.41 10.59 -6.87
N GLU A 208 -1.09 11.42 -5.87
CA GLU A 208 0.08 12.30 -5.92
C GLU A 208 1.38 11.49 -6.00
N MET A 209 1.46 10.38 -5.26
CA MET A 209 2.58 9.43 -5.36
C MET A 209 2.73 8.86 -6.78
N ARG A 210 1.62 8.46 -7.43
CA ARG A 210 1.64 7.96 -8.81
C ARG A 210 2.11 9.05 -9.78
N GLN A 211 1.55 10.25 -9.70
CA GLN A 211 1.89 11.38 -10.56
C GLN A 211 3.39 11.72 -10.45
N ARG A 212 3.90 11.88 -9.22
CA ARG A 212 5.33 12.16 -8.97
C ARG A 212 6.23 11.05 -9.47
N THR A 213 5.85 9.79 -9.25
CA THR A 213 6.61 8.63 -9.73
C THR A 213 6.74 8.63 -11.26
N VAL A 214 5.64 8.90 -11.98
CA VAL A 214 5.63 8.99 -13.44
C VAL A 214 6.48 10.16 -13.94
N ALA A 215 6.35 11.32 -13.30
CA ALA A 215 7.10 12.55 -13.61
C ALA A 215 8.59 12.48 -13.23
N GLY A 216 8.99 11.53 -12.37
CA GLY A 216 10.34 11.49 -11.82
C GLY A 216 10.61 12.57 -10.78
N GLU A 217 9.55 13.08 -10.14
CA GLU A 217 9.63 14.12 -9.12
C GLU A 217 10.07 13.56 -7.76
N PRO A 218 10.76 14.37 -6.95
CA PRO A 218 11.22 13.95 -5.64
C PRO A 218 10.06 13.71 -4.67
N MET A 219 10.26 12.72 -3.79
CA MET A 219 9.38 12.36 -2.69
C MET A 219 10.25 11.94 -1.50
N ALA A 220 9.82 12.26 -0.28
CA ALA A 220 10.49 11.88 0.96
C ALA A 220 9.70 10.76 1.66
N VAL A 221 10.40 9.73 2.12
CA VAL A 221 9.80 8.68 2.95
C VAL A 221 9.95 9.08 4.40
N HIS A 222 8.86 9.04 5.15
CA HIS A 222 8.84 9.35 6.57
C HIS A 222 8.42 8.14 7.37
N ARG A 223 9.21 7.79 8.38
CA ARG A 223 8.92 6.69 9.30
C ARG A 223 7.85 7.09 10.31
N LEU A 224 6.91 6.19 10.54
CA LEU A 224 6.06 6.21 11.74
C LEU A 224 6.87 5.78 12.96
N LEU A 225 7.77 4.80 12.79
CA LEU A 225 8.63 4.24 13.85
C LEU A 225 10.07 4.02 13.36
N GLY A 226 11.03 4.31 14.24
CA GLY A 226 12.47 4.15 13.97
C GLY A 226 13.04 5.24 13.05
N THR A 227 14.34 5.13 12.76
CA THR A 227 15.11 6.15 12.01
C THR A 227 15.76 5.64 10.73
N ARG A 228 15.65 4.33 10.43
CA ARG A 228 16.20 3.75 9.21
C ARG A 228 15.15 3.77 8.12
N ASP A 229 15.48 4.36 6.98
CA ASP A 229 14.62 4.34 5.81
C ASP A 229 14.45 2.89 5.32
N PRO A 230 13.22 2.46 5.01
CA PRO A 230 13.00 1.17 4.39
C PRO A 230 13.74 1.12 3.05
N GLU A 231 14.67 0.17 2.94
CA GLU A 231 15.36 -0.12 1.69
C GLU A 231 14.31 -0.35 0.60
N ASN A 232 14.49 0.32 -0.55
CA ASN A 232 13.70 0.09 -1.76
C ASN A 232 12.21 0.44 -1.68
N TYR A 233 11.76 1.18 -0.65
CA TYR A 233 10.34 1.51 -0.45
C TYR A 233 9.68 2.19 -1.64
N LEU A 234 10.31 3.21 -2.24
CA LEU A 234 9.78 3.87 -3.43
C LEU A 234 9.82 2.97 -4.69
N SER A 235 10.74 2.01 -4.75
CA SER A 235 10.75 0.99 -5.81
C SER A 235 9.60 0.00 -5.66
N TYR A 236 9.29 -0.37 -4.42
CA TYR A 236 8.11 -1.18 -4.09
C TYR A 236 6.81 -0.43 -4.40
N TRP A 237 6.72 0.86 -4.11
CA TRP A 237 5.55 1.66 -4.47
C TRP A 237 5.37 1.86 -5.97
N ALA A 238 6.46 2.07 -6.73
CA ALA A 238 6.36 2.11 -8.19
C ALA A 238 5.69 0.85 -8.78
N LYS A 239 5.84 -0.31 -8.10
CA LYS A 239 5.14 -1.55 -8.44
C LYS A 239 3.64 -1.43 -8.21
N ASN A 240 3.23 -0.97 -7.03
CA ASN A 240 1.85 -1.03 -6.52
C ASN A 240 1.00 0.19 -6.88
N LEU A 241 1.55 1.20 -7.58
CA LEU A 241 0.82 2.41 -8.02
C LEU A 241 0.16 2.24 -9.40
N TYR A 242 0.00 1.01 -9.90
CA TYR A 242 -0.50 0.77 -11.26
C TYR A 242 -2.02 0.87 -11.35
N TRP A 243 -2.73 0.18 -10.46
CA TRP A 243 -4.18 0.21 -10.36
C TRP A 243 -4.63 -0.05 -8.92
N PHE A 244 -5.86 0.35 -8.61
CA PHE A 244 -6.34 0.40 -7.23
C PHE A 244 -7.71 -0.20 -7.09
N THR A 245 -8.00 -0.84 -5.95
CA THR A 245 -9.35 -1.26 -5.60
C THR A 245 -9.70 -0.84 -4.18
N CYS A 246 -10.94 -0.41 -3.98
CA CYS A 246 -11.49 -0.20 -2.66
C CYS A 246 -13.00 -0.45 -2.64
N TRP A 247 -13.58 -0.50 -1.45
CA TRP A 247 -15.01 -0.66 -1.29
C TRP A 247 -15.76 0.63 -1.64
N GLU A 248 -16.86 0.53 -2.39
CA GLU A 248 -17.74 1.68 -2.64
C GLU A 248 -18.36 2.20 -1.35
N GLN A 249 -18.85 1.28 -0.52
CA GLN A 249 -19.37 1.59 0.80
C GLN A 249 -18.43 1.02 1.86
N THR A 250 -17.89 1.88 2.71
CA THR A 250 -16.98 1.54 3.80
C THR A 250 -17.54 1.98 5.16
N GLY A 251 -16.97 1.47 6.25
CA GLY A 251 -17.50 1.61 7.61
C GLY A 251 -16.95 0.50 8.52
N TYR A 252 -17.53 0.39 9.72
CA TYR A 252 -17.21 -0.70 10.64
C TYR A 252 -17.60 -2.07 10.08
N ASP A 253 -16.88 -3.11 10.51
CA ASP A 253 -17.17 -4.52 10.20
C ASP A 253 -17.15 -4.86 8.71
N LYS A 254 -16.50 -4.02 7.90
CA LYS A 254 -16.61 -4.08 6.43
C LYS A 254 -16.17 -5.42 5.84
N GLU A 255 -15.19 -6.09 6.46
CA GLU A 255 -14.68 -7.39 6.03
C GLU A 255 -15.13 -8.57 6.91
N VAL A 256 -16.17 -8.41 7.73
CA VAL A 256 -16.78 -9.54 8.46
C VAL A 256 -17.72 -10.34 7.54
N GLY A 257 -18.56 -9.66 6.75
CA GLY A 257 -19.52 -10.29 5.84
C GLY A 257 -19.19 -10.20 4.34
N TYR A 258 -18.16 -9.42 3.96
CA TYR A 258 -17.79 -9.18 2.56
C TYR A 258 -18.92 -8.67 1.67
N GLU A 259 -19.88 -7.94 2.24
CA GLU A 259 -21.04 -7.44 1.50
C GLU A 259 -20.76 -6.12 0.78
N GLY A 260 -21.40 -5.93 -0.37
CA GLY A 260 -21.37 -4.70 -1.15
C GLY A 260 -20.39 -4.75 -2.32
N ARG A 261 -20.25 -3.60 -2.98
CA ARG A 261 -19.54 -3.49 -4.26
C ARG A 261 -18.14 -2.93 -4.09
N ALA A 262 -17.19 -3.47 -4.85
CA ALA A 262 -15.84 -2.90 -4.99
C ALA A 262 -15.78 -1.99 -6.23
N ILE A 263 -14.92 -0.98 -6.17
CA ILE A 263 -14.56 -0.11 -7.28
C ILE A 263 -13.08 -0.35 -7.61
N ALA A 264 -12.77 -0.51 -8.90
CA ALA A 264 -11.44 -0.68 -9.43
C ALA A 264 -11.08 0.50 -10.35
N LEU A 265 -10.08 1.29 -9.96
CA LEU A 265 -9.48 2.33 -10.79
C LEU A 265 -8.37 1.72 -11.65
N LEU A 266 -8.57 1.71 -12.96
CA LEU A 266 -7.75 1.00 -13.94
C LEU A 266 -7.25 1.97 -15.02
N PRO A 267 -6.00 1.82 -15.49
CA PRO A 267 -5.54 2.54 -16.67
C PRO A 267 -6.39 2.20 -17.91
N PRO A 268 -6.54 3.12 -18.87
CA PRO A 268 -7.30 2.85 -20.09
C PRO A 268 -6.82 1.60 -20.84
N GLY A 269 -7.74 0.72 -21.21
CA GLY A 269 -7.44 -0.53 -21.93
C GLY A 269 -6.88 -1.67 -21.06
N PHE A 270 -6.81 -1.50 -19.74
CA PHE A 270 -6.42 -2.55 -18.79
C PHE A 270 -7.64 -3.03 -18.00
N GLU A 271 -7.90 -4.34 -18.05
CA GLU A 271 -9.11 -4.94 -17.44
C GLU A 271 -8.96 -5.32 -15.96
N GLY A 272 -7.72 -5.27 -15.44
CA GLY A 272 -7.39 -5.83 -14.14
C GLY A 272 -7.42 -7.36 -14.14
N PHE A 273 -7.14 -7.96 -12.99
CA PHE A 273 -7.17 -9.40 -12.80
C PHE A 273 -7.71 -9.74 -11.40
N SER A 274 -8.26 -10.94 -11.24
CA SER A 274 -8.84 -11.40 -9.96
C SER A 274 -9.95 -10.49 -9.42
N LEU A 275 -10.70 -9.85 -10.33
CA LEU A 275 -11.83 -8.99 -10.02
C LEU A 275 -13.14 -9.78 -10.11
N ASP A 276 -14.02 -9.60 -9.13
CA ASP A 276 -15.38 -10.13 -9.16
C ASP A 276 -16.21 -9.46 -10.27
N GLU A 277 -17.20 -10.18 -10.81
CA GLU A 277 -18.11 -9.66 -11.84
C GLU A 277 -18.86 -8.40 -11.38
N SER A 278 -19.19 -8.31 -10.10
CA SER A 278 -19.87 -7.14 -9.51
C SER A 278 -18.96 -5.92 -9.36
N THR A 279 -17.64 -6.06 -9.55
CA THR A 279 -16.68 -4.95 -9.41
C THR A 279 -16.93 -3.88 -10.48
N VAL A 280 -17.11 -2.65 -10.02
CA VAL A 280 -17.19 -1.49 -10.92
C VAL A 280 -15.79 -1.18 -11.42
N ARG A 281 -15.61 -1.18 -12.73
CA ARG A 281 -14.36 -0.81 -13.40
C ARG A 281 -14.49 0.63 -13.89
N THR A 282 -13.50 1.46 -13.58
CA THR A 282 -13.48 2.87 -13.98
C THR A 282 -12.04 3.29 -14.30
N SER A 283 -11.90 4.24 -15.21
CA SER A 283 -10.65 4.97 -15.44
C SER A 283 -10.75 6.42 -14.95
N ASP A 284 -11.89 6.84 -14.39
CA ASP A 284 -12.13 8.19 -13.87
C ASP A 284 -11.48 8.37 -12.49
N ALA A 285 -10.24 8.86 -12.51
CA ALA A 285 -9.48 9.15 -11.29
C ALA A 285 -10.08 10.29 -10.46
N ASP A 286 -10.62 11.34 -11.10
CA ASP A 286 -11.23 12.47 -10.39
C ASP A 286 -12.39 12.00 -9.52
N ARG A 287 -13.22 11.10 -10.04
CA ARG A 287 -14.31 10.48 -9.28
C ARG A 287 -13.79 9.49 -8.23
N PHE A 288 -12.77 8.71 -8.56
CA PHE A 288 -12.23 7.72 -7.63
C PHE A 288 -11.60 8.39 -6.40
N TRP A 289 -10.87 9.48 -6.61
CA TRP A 289 -10.18 10.26 -5.57
C TRP A 289 -10.99 11.45 -5.05
N ALA A 290 -12.25 11.57 -5.46
CA ALA A 290 -13.13 12.65 -5.02
C ALA A 290 -13.16 12.80 -3.50
N ALA A 291 -13.33 14.04 -3.05
CA ALA A 291 -13.59 14.36 -1.66
C ALA A 291 -14.75 13.52 -1.11
N PRO A 292 -14.70 13.10 0.17
CA PRO A 292 -15.82 12.38 0.76
C PRO A 292 -17.03 13.30 0.79
N GLN A 293 -18.18 12.77 0.38
CA GLN A 293 -19.43 13.51 0.51
C GLN A 293 -19.93 13.41 1.96
N PRO A 294 -20.67 14.42 2.45
CA PRO A 294 -21.31 14.35 3.76
C PRO A 294 -22.14 13.07 3.88
N ALA A 295 -22.12 12.46 5.07
CA ALA A 295 -23.02 11.35 5.35
C ALA A 295 -24.47 11.84 5.22
N GLU A 296 -25.29 11.10 4.47
CA GLU A 296 -26.75 11.27 4.45
C GLU A 296 -27.37 10.82 5.77
#